data_AF-A0AAD7J6K3-F1
#
_entry.id   AF-A0AAD7J6K3-F1
#
_cell.length_a   1.000
_cell.length_b   1.000
_cell.length_c   1.000
_cell.angle_alpha   90.00
_cell.angle_beta   90.00
_cell.angle_gamma   90.00
#
_symmetry.space_group_name_H-M   'P 1'
#
loop_
_entity.id
_entity.type
_entity.pdbx_description
1 polymer ?
#
loop_
_entity_poly.entity_id
_entity_poly.type
_entity_poly.pdbx_seq_one_letter_code
_entity_poly.pdbx_strand_id
1 'polypeptide(L)'
;LDNADNPGINLNDYIPQCNHGNIIITSRNPEMCVYAGSYSPVLDMEEEDAVMLLLKSAFQKATSHTEQIAAEIVKVLHHLPLAIVQAGAFISESRNLDGYLALYVENQARLLSEKPAQSHDNYAWTVYTTWQMSFDRLTPPAAMFLQHCSFLHYNGISEEIFRYASGSLVGRFKFFSTIYGEKCCWVFRHFSAKKRVKKLNIFHHNSQ
;
A
#
# COMPACT_ATOMS: atom_id res chain seq x y z
N LEU A 1 9.13 17.31 -4.29
CA LEU A 1 8.25 17.56 -3.14
C LEU A 1 7.25 16.41 -3.08
N ASP A 2 7.13 15.72 -1.94
CA ASP A 2 6.31 14.51 -1.82
C ASP A 2 5.09 14.73 -0.91
N ASN A 3 3.93 14.20 -1.32
CA ASN A 3 2.63 14.36 -0.63
C ASN A 3 2.25 15.83 -0.38
N ALA A 4 2.44 16.68 -1.39
CA ALA A 4 2.11 18.10 -1.32
C ALA A 4 0.59 18.34 -1.42
N ASP A 5 -0.19 17.79 -0.50
CA ASP A 5 -1.66 17.79 -0.57
C ASP A 5 -2.29 19.03 0.08
N ASN A 6 -1.55 19.73 0.97
CA ASN A 6 -2.09 20.82 1.79
C ASN A 6 -2.08 22.16 1.02
N PRO A 7 -3.26 22.73 0.67
CA PRO A 7 -3.34 23.99 -0.06
C PRO A 7 -2.91 25.21 0.77
N GLY A 8 -2.84 25.08 2.11
CA GLY A 8 -2.36 26.14 2.99
C GLY A 8 -0.84 26.33 3.01
N ILE A 9 -0.09 25.47 2.30
CA ILE A 9 1.37 25.56 2.19
C ILE A 9 1.74 26.16 0.83
N ASN A 10 2.46 27.28 0.86
CA ASN A 10 3.03 27.86 -0.35
C ASN A 10 4.28 27.07 -0.78
N LEU A 11 4.17 26.27 -1.85
CA LEU A 11 5.31 25.46 -2.30
C LEU A 11 6.50 26.28 -2.81
N ASN A 12 6.30 27.55 -3.20
CA ASN A 12 7.37 28.42 -3.68
C ASN A 12 8.47 28.63 -2.63
N ASP A 13 8.13 28.52 -1.34
CA ASP A 13 9.09 28.67 -0.24
C ASP A 13 10.10 27.49 -0.18
N TYR A 14 9.78 26.38 -0.84
CA TYR A 14 10.61 25.17 -0.90
C TYR A 14 11.22 24.92 -2.29
N ILE A 15 10.88 25.75 -3.28
CA ILE A 15 11.38 25.65 -4.65
C ILE A 15 12.64 26.53 -4.76
N PRO A 16 13.83 25.94 -5.04
CA PRO A 16 15.04 26.73 -5.19
C PRO A 16 14.94 27.66 -6.41
N GLN A 17 15.37 28.91 -6.24
CA GLN A 17 15.46 29.86 -7.35
C GLN A 17 16.75 29.60 -8.15
N CYS A 18 16.67 28.69 -9.11
CA CYS A 18 17.77 28.39 -10.03
C CYS A 18 17.24 28.19 -11.46
N ASN A 19 18.10 28.41 -12.44
CA ASN A 19 17.81 28.23 -13.87
C ASN A 19 18.12 26.81 -14.39
N HIS A 20 18.44 25.88 -13.48
CA HIS A 20 18.80 24.50 -13.81
C HIS A 20 18.18 23.54 -12.79
N GLY A 21 18.02 22.29 -13.20
CA GLY A 21 17.41 21.24 -12.38
C GLY A 21 15.93 21.01 -12.68
N ASN A 22 15.41 19.88 -12.19
CA ASN A 22 14.02 19.49 -12.35
C ASN A 22 13.39 19.25 -10.98
N ILE A 23 12.15 19.72 -10.80
CA ILE A 23 11.38 19.50 -9.58
C ILE A 23 10.21 18.60 -9.92
N ILE A 24 10.11 17.49 -9.20
CA ILE A 24 8.96 16.59 -9.27
C ILE A 24 8.10 16.83 -8.03
N ILE A 25 6.82 17.11 -8.23
CA ILE A 25 5.83 17.29 -7.17
C ILE A 25 4.84 16.13 -7.27
N THR A 26 4.64 15.40 -6.18
CA THR A 26 3.57 14.39 -6.07
C THR A 26 2.51 14.91 -5.10
N SER A 27 1.25 14.87 -5.53
CA SER A 27 0.10 15.34 -4.76
C SER A 27 -1.16 14.58 -5.20
N ARG A 28 -2.08 14.37 -4.25
CA ARG A 28 -3.46 13.95 -4.54
C ARG A 28 -4.39 15.14 -4.74
N ASN A 29 -3.94 16.35 -4.43
CA ASN A 29 -4.68 17.57 -4.69
C ASN A 29 -4.39 18.05 -6.12
N PRO A 30 -5.36 17.97 -7.05
CA PRO A 30 -5.15 18.37 -8.44
C PRO A 30 -4.85 19.87 -8.59
N GLU A 31 -5.27 20.71 -7.63
CA GLU A 31 -5.01 22.15 -7.67
C GLU A 31 -3.52 22.52 -7.55
N MET A 32 -2.69 21.57 -7.13
CA MET A 32 -1.24 21.77 -7.03
C MET A 32 -0.55 21.84 -8.40
N CYS A 33 -1.27 21.58 -9.49
CA CYS A 33 -0.77 21.76 -10.85
C CYS A 33 -0.32 23.20 -11.14
N VAL A 34 -0.82 24.19 -10.39
CA VAL A 34 -0.40 25.60 -10.51
C VAL A 34 1.10 25.82 -10.29
N TYR A 35 1.77 24.92 -9.58
CA TYR A 35 3.21 24.96 -9.33
C TYR A 35 4.04 24.21 -10.37
N ALA A 36 3.42 23.56 -11.35
CA ALA A 36 4.09 22.68 -12.29
C ALA A 36 4.01 23.23 -13.72
N GLY A 37 5.12 23.16 -14.47
CA GLY A 37 5.13 23.44 -15.90
C GLY A 37 4.48 22.34 -16.76
N SER A 38 4.24 21.17 -16.18
CA SER A 38 3.55 20.04 -16.79
C SER A 38 2.85 19.22 -15.71
N TYR A 39 1.65 18.73 -16.02
CA TYR A 39 0.84 17.89 -15.16
C TYR A 39 0.63 16.53 -15.83
N SER A 40 0.89 15.46 -15.09
CA SER A 40 0.67 14.08 -15.55
C SER A 40 -0.16 13.33 -14.50
N PRO A 41 -1.44 13.04 -14.76
CA PRO A 41 -2.23 12.23 -13.85
C PRO A 41 -1.66 10.81 -13.81
N VAL A 42 -1.63 10.22 -12.62
CA VAL A 42 -1.31 8.79 -12.47
C VAL A 42 -2.56 8.00 -12.81
N LEU A 43 -2.51 7.27 -13.91
CA LEU A 43 -3.60 6.40 -14.36
C LEU A 43 -3.54 5.04 -13.67
N ASP A 44 -4.62 4.27 -13.83
CA ASP A 44 -4.67 2.88 -13.43
C ASP A 44 -3.63 2.04 -14.19
N MET A 45 -3.25 0.90 -13.62
CA MET A 45 -2.27 0.00 -14.23
C MET A 45 -2.89 -0.76 -15.40
N GLU A 46 -2.12 -0.96 -16.47
CA GLU A 46 -2.54 -1.85 -17.57
C GLU A 46 -2.77 -3.28 -17.05
N GLU A 47 -3.70 -4.01 -17.70
CA GLU A 47 -4.14 -5.33 -17.21
C GLU A 47 -2.98 -6.33 -17.13
N GLU A 48 -2.11 -6.36 -18.13
CA GLU A 48 -0.97 -7.28 -18.17
C GLU A 48 0.02 -7.01 -17.03
N ASP A 49 0.32 -5.74 -16.77
CA ASP A 49 1.19 -5.32 -15.66
C ASP A 49 0.55 -5.60 -14.30
N ALA A 50 -0.76 -5.42 -14.20
CA ALA A 50 -1.54 -5.71 -13.00
C ALA A 50 -1.53 -7.21 -12.66
N VAL A 51 -1.76 -8.07 -13.66
CA VAL A 51 -1.69 -9.54 -13.51
C VAL A 51 -0.28 -9.95 -13.09
N MET A 52 0.74 -9.42 -13.75
CA MET A 52 2.13 -9.70 -13.41
C MET A 52 2.45 -9.29 -11.97
N LEU A 53 2.00 -8.10 -11.55
CA LEU A 53 2.18 -7.60 -10.19
C LEU A 53 1.51 -8.52 -9.17
N LEU A 54 0.26 -8.96 -9.42
CA LEU A 54 -0.47 -9.85 -8.53
C LEU A 54 0.26 -11.18 -8.33
N LEU A 55 0.61 -11.86 -9.43
CA LEU A 55 1.28 -13.16 -9.38
C LEU A 55 2.63 -13.06 -8.66
N LYS A 56 3.39 -11.98 -8.92
CA LYS A 56 4.67 -11.71 -8.24
C LYS A 56 4.47 -11.47 -6.74
N SER A 57 3.49 -10.66 -6.35
CA SER A 57 3.16 -10.40 -4.94
C SER A 57 2.62 -11.63 -4.22
N ALA A 58 1.93 -12.51 -4.94
CA ALA A 58 1.39 -13.77 -4.43
C ALA A 58 2.40 -14.92 -4.39
N PHE A 59 3.61 -14.73 -4.92
CA PHE A 59 4.61 -15.78 -5.15
C PHE A 59 4.06 -16.96 -5.98
N GLN A 60 3.18 -16.66 -6.93
CA GLN A 60 2.59 -17.64 -7.84
C GLN A 60 3.36 -17.70 -9.16
N LYS A 61 3.46 -18.90 -9.73
CA LYS A 61 4.03 -19.07 -11.07
C LYS A 61 2.99 -18.67 -12.12
N ALA A 62 3.45 -17.98 -13.17
CA ALA A 62 2.64 -17.71 -14.35
C ALA A 62 2.36 -19.02 -15.11
N THR A 63 1.10 -19.41 -15.14
CA THR A 63 0.56 -20.49 -15.97
C THR A 63 -0.77 -19.97 -16.55
N SER A 64 -1.26 -20.59 -17.62
CA SER A 64 -2.54 -20.19 -18.23
C SER A 64 -3.69 -20.14 -17.21
N HIS A 65 -3.71 -21.05 -16.25
CA HIS A 65 -4.72 -21.10 -15.18
C HIS A 65 -4.56 -19.94 -14.18
N THR A 66 -3.35 -19.70 -13.68
CA THR A 66 -3.12 -18.64 -12.67
C THR A 66 -3.26 -17.24 -13.27
N GLU A 67 -2.89 -17.06 -14.54
CA GLU A 67 -3.08 -15.81 -15.28
C GLU A 67 -4.56 -15.49 -15.48
N GLN A 68 -5.39 -16.47 -15.84
CA GLN A 68 -6.84 -16.29 -15.96
C GLN A 68 -7.49 -15.88 -14.65
N ILE A 69 -7.15 -16.54 -13.54
CA ILE A 69 -7.70 -16.16 -12.22
C ILE A 69 -7.17 -14.79 -11.79
N ALA A 70 -5.90 -14.51 -12.04
CA ALA A 70 -5.30 -13.22 -11.71
C ALA A 70 -5.99 -12.07 -12.46
N ALA A 71 -6.32 -12.25 -13.74
CA ALA A 71 -7.05 -11.26 -14.55
C ALA A 71 -8.39 -10.87 -13.92
N GLU A 72 -9.19 -11.86 -13.48
CA GLU A 72 -10.47 -11.61 -12.81
C GLU A 72 -10.28 -10.88 -11.47
N ILE A 73 -9.24 -11.24 -10.70
CA ILE A 73 -8.93 -10.56 -9.44
C ILE A 73 -8.54 -9.10 -9.68
N VAL A 74 -7.60 -8.82 -10.58
CA VAL A 74 -7.12 -7.44 -10.78
C VAL A 74 -8.20 -6.52 -11.33
N LYS A 75 -9.12 -7.06 -12.14
CA LYS A 75 -10.29 -6.35 -12.64
C LYS A 75 -11.22 -5.88 -11.53
N VAL A 76 -11.52 -6.75 -10.56
CA VAL A 76 -12.33 -6.38 -9.38
C VAL A 76 -11.59 -5.42 -8.44
N LEU A 77 -10.26 -5.45 -8.47
CA LEU A 77 -9.40 -4.50 -7.74
C LEU A 77 -9.17 -3.19 -8.51
N HIS A 78 -9.89 -2.96 -9.60
CA HIS A 78 -9.77 -1.76 -10.47
C HIS A 78 -8.34 -1.48 -10.91
N HIS A 79 -7.53 -2.52 -11.09
CA HIS A 79 -6.12 -2.42 -11.48
C HIS A 79 -5.29 -1.50 -10.56
N LEU A 80 -5.70 -1.31 -9.31
CA LEU A 80 -5.03 -0.42 -8.36
C LEU A 80 -3.80 -1.10 -7.77
N PRO A 81 -2.57 -0.58 -8.02
CA PRO A 81 -1.34 -1.28 -7.62
C PRO A 81 -1.25 -1.57 -6.13
N LEU A 82 -1.76 -0.67 -5.29
CA LEU A 82 -1.79 -0.85 -3.84
C LEU A 82 -2.73 -1.99 -3.42
N ALA A 83 -3.93 -2.05 -3.99
CA ALA A 83 -4.89 -3.11 -3.70
C ALA A 83 -4.37 -4.47 -4.21
N ILE A 84 -3.76 -4.50 -5.39
CA ILE A 84 -3.14 -5.69 -5.97
C ILE A 84 -2.02 -6.23 -5.07
N VAL A 85 -1.12 -5.37 -4.58
CA VAL A 85 -0.04 -5.80 -3.69
C VAL A 85 -0.59 -6.34 -2.37
N GLN A 86 -1.63 -5.72 -1.82
CA GLN A 86 -2.30 -6.21 -0.61
C GLN A 86 -3.00 -7.57 -0.85
N ALA A 87 -3.69 -7.73 -1.97
CA ALA A 87 -4.31 -8.97 -2.40
C ALA A 87 -3.28 -10.09 -2.58
N GLY A 88 -2.21 -9.83 -3.33
CA GLY A 88 -1.12 -10.79 -3.53
C GLY A 88 -0.47 -11.19 -2.21
N ALA A 89 -0.24 -10.22 -1.31
CA ALA A 89 0.26 -10.49 0.03
C ALA A 89 -0.70 -11.43 0.81
N PHE A 90 -2.01 -11.20 0.76
CA PHE A 90 -3.01 -12.09 1.38
C PHE A 90 -3.04 -13.49 0.74
N ILE A 91 -2.99 -13.57 -0.59
CA ILE A 91 -2.98 -14.83 -1.34
C ILE A 91 -1.76 -15.67 -0.97
N SER A 92 -0.58 -15.05 -0.87
CA SER A 92 0.65 -15.76 -0.51
C SER A 92 0.58 -16.42 0.86
N GLU A 93 0.00 -15.74 1.85
CA GLU A 93 -0.16 -16.26 3.22
C GLU A 93 -1.26 -17.33 3.27
N SER A 94 -2.37 -17.11 2.59
CA SER A 94 -3.50 -18.06 2.55
C SER A 94 -3.25 -19.29 1.68
N ARG A 95 -2.29 -19.20 0.75
CA ARG A 95 -2.04 -20.15 -0.34
C ARG A 95 -3.29 -20.48 -1.16
N ASN A 96 -4.18 -19.51 -1.32
CA ASN A 96 -5.47 -19.71 -1.98
C ASN A 96 -5.75 -18.61 -3.01
N LEU A 97 -5.23 -18.80 -4.23
CA LEU A 97 -5.49 -17.90 -5.35
C LEU A 97 -6.94 -18.07 -5.85
N ASP A 98 -7.36 -19.30 -6.10
CA ASP A 98 -8.67 -19.65 -6.66
C ASP A 98 -9.85 -19.17 -5.80
N GLY A 99 -9.71 -19.23 -4.48
CA GLY A 99 -10.75 -18.78 -3.54
C GLY A 99 -10.70 -17.30 -3.17
N TYR A 100 -9.68 -16.55 -3.59
CA TYR A 100 -9.51 -15.16 -3.17
C TYR A 100 -10.68 -14.28 -3.63
N LEU A 101 -11.12 -14.44 -4.88
CA LEU A 101 -12.16 -13.60 -5.46
C LEU A 101 -13.48 -13.70 -4.69
N ALA A 102 -13.89 -14.93 -4.34
CA ALA A 102 -15.10 -15.16 -3.55
C ALA A 102 -15.01 -14.49 -2.17
N LEU A 103 -13.88 -14.64 -1.48
CA LEU A 103 -13.63 -14.00 -0.18
C LEU A 103 -13.65 -12.47 -0.28
N TYR A 104 -13.10 -11.91 -1.35
CA TYR A 104 -13.10 -10.47 -1.58
C TYR A 104 -14.52 -9.93 -1.75
N VAL A 105 -15.32 -10.54 -2.62
CA VAL A 105 -16.70 -10.11 -2.89
C VAL A 105 -17.56 -10.19 -1.63
N GLU A 106 -17.44 -11.26 -0.85
CA GLU A 106 -18.14 -11.40 0.43
C GLU A 106 -17.74 -10.29 1.42
N ASN A 107 -16.45 -10.01 1.58
CA ASN A 107 -15.98 -8.98 2.49
C ASN A 107 -16.36 -7.58 2.03
N GLN A 108 -16.31 -7.30 0.72
CA GLN A 108 -16.73 -6.02 0.17
C GLN A 108 -18.22 -5.76 0.47
N ALA A 109 -19.09 -6.75 0.22
CA ALA A 109 -20.52 -6.65 0.51
C ALA A 109 -20.80 -6.44 2.01
N ARG A 110 -20.08 -7.19 2.86
CA ARG A 110 -20.17 -7.02 4.32
C ARG A 110 -19.79 -5.61 4.75
N LEU A 111 -18.65 -5.07 4.29
CA LEU A 111 -18.19 -3.74 4.68
C LEU A 111 -19.10 -2.62 4.19
N LEU A 112 -19.66 -2.75 2.98
CA LEU A 112 -20.64 -1.81 2.43
C LEU A 112 -21.95 -1.78 3.24
N SER A 113 -22.36 -2.91 3.82
CA SER A 113 -23.57 -2.98 4.66
C SER A 113 -23.37 -2.48 6.10
N GLU A 114 -22.18 -2.70 6.68
CA GLU A 114 -21.86 -2.25 8.04
C GLU A 114 -21.53 -0.75 8.12
N LYS A 115 -20.94 -0.20 7.05
CA LYS A 115 -20.41 1.18 7.04
C LYS A 115 -20.97 1.94 5.84
N PRO A 116 -22.16 2.56 5.97
CA PRO A 116 -22.68 3.44 4.92
C PRO A 116 -21.65 4.56 4.67
N ALA A 117 -21.29 4.72 3.40
CA ALA A 117 -20.10 5.40 2.93
C ALA A 117 -19.90 6.83 3.48
N GLN A 118 -18.68 7.14 3.93
CA GLN A 118 -18.18 8.52 4.06
C GLN A 118 -17.59 9.04 2.73
N SER A 119 -17.25 8.16 1.78
CA SER A 119 -16.82 8.53 0.42
C SER A 119 -17.38 7.58 -0.65
N HIS A 120 -17.74 8.14 -1.81
CA HIS A 120 -18.16 7.39 -3.01
C HIS A 120 -16.97 6.96 -3.89
N ASP A 121 -15.76 6.98 -3.35
CA ASP A 121 -14.54 6.72 -4.11
C ASP A 121 -14.23 5.22 -4.14
N ASN A 122 -14.31 4.63 -5.34
CA ASN A 122 -13.97 3.22 -5.58
C ASN A 122 -12.53 2.91 -5.15
N TYR A 123 -11.60 3.85 -5.26
CA TYR A 123 -10.22 3.67 -4.81
C TYR A 123 -10.17 3.40 -3.31
N ALA A 124 -10.82 4.28 -2.52
CA ALA A 124 -10.85 4.18 -1.07
C ALA A 124 -11.48 2.86 -0.61
N TRP A 125 -12.58 2.44 -1.24
CA TRP A 125 -13.28 1.22 -0.88
C TRP A 125 -12.52 -0.05 -1.22
N THR A 126 -11.93 -0.12 -2.41
CA THR A 126 -11.17 -1.31 -2.84
C THR A 126 -9.92 -1.50 -2.00
N VAL A 127 -9.14 -0.43 -1.79
CA VAL A 127 -7.96 -0.47 -0.92
C VAL A 127 -8.34 -0.77 0.54
N TYR A 128 -9.45 -0.21 1.03
CA TYR A 128 -9.92 -0.49 2.38
C TYR A 128 -10.37 -1.94 2.54
N THR A 129 -11.03 -2.52 1.55
CA THR A 129 -11.48 -3.93 1.58
C THR A 129 -10.29 -4.87 1.63
N THR A 130 -9.30 -4.70 0.76
CA THR A 130 -8.07 -5.52 0.77
C THR A 130 -7.26 -5.36 2.06
N TRP A 131 -7.24 -4.14 2.63
CA TRP A 131 -6.64 -3.86 3.93
C TRP A 131 -7.38 -4.57 5.06
N GLN A 132 -8.70 -4.48 5.11
CA GLN A 132 -9.51 -5.05 6.20
C GLN A 132 -9.43 -6.57 6.21
N MET A 133 -9.51 -7.22 5.05
CA MET A 133 -9.34 -8.69 4.95
C MET A 133 -8.00 -9.16 5.55
N SER A 134 -6.95 -8.37 5.33
CA SER A 134 -5.62 -8.63 5.90
C SER A 134 -5.58 -8.35 7.40
N PHE A 135 -6.21 -7.27 7.85
CA PHE A 135 -6.29 -6.88 9.24
C PHE A 135 -7.03 -7.93 10.09
N ASP A 136 -8.13 -8.48 9.58
CA ASP A 136 -8.96 -9.48 10.26
C ASP A 136 -8.22 -10.80 10.54
N ARG A 137 -7.09 -11.04 9.85
CA ARG A 137 -6.23 -12.21 10.06
C ARG A 137 -5.11 -11.98 11.07
N LEU A 138 -4.98 -10.77 11.60
CA LEU A 138 -3.94 -10.46 12.55
C LEU A 138 -4.17 -11.13 13.89
N THR A 139 -3.08 -11.49 14.55
CA THR A 139 -3.15 -11.86 15.96
C THR A 139 -3.53 -10.62 16.78
N PRO A 140 -4.20 -10.77 17.94
CA PRO A 140 -4.58 -9.61 18.76
C PRO A 140 -3.40 -8.68 19.10
N PRO A 141 -2.17 -9.18 19.43
CA PRO A 141 -1.01 -8.31 19.62
C PRO A 141 -0.64 -7.48 18.37
N ALA A 142 -0.69 -8.08 17.19
CA ALA A 142 -0.36 -7.41 15.94
C ALA A 142 -1.40 -6.35 15.56
N ALA A 143 -2.69 -6.67 15.74
CA ALA A 143 -3.78 -5.72 15.53
C ALA A 143 -3.67 -4.53 16.48
N MET A 144 -3.43 -4.79 17.79
CA MET A 144 -3.20 -3.73 18.77
C MET A 144 -2.00 -2.86 18.39
N PHE A 145 -0.89 -3.44 17.93
CA PHE A 145 0.27 -2.67 17.49
C PHE A 145 -0.08 -1.69 16.36
N LEU A 146 -0.80 -2.15 15.33
CA LEU A 146 -1.24 -1.27 14.24
C LEU A 146 -2.21 -0.18 14.69
N GLN A 147 -3.09 -0.48 15.65
CA GLN A 147 -3.96 0.51 16.28
C GLN A 147 -3.17 1.56 17.06
N HIS A 148 -2.04 1.21 17.68
CA HIS A 148 -1.17 2.23 18.29
C HIS A 148 -0.49 3.09 17.22
N CYS A 149 -0.05 2.47 16.11
CA CYS A 149 0.53 3.19 14.98
C CYS A 149 -0.44 4.19 14.35
N SER A 150 -1.77 4.01 14.43
CA SER A 150 -2.72 4.99 13.89
C SER A 150 -2.78 6.31 14.64
N PHE A 151 -2.23 6.38 15.86
CA PHE A 151 -2.07 7.63 16.61
C PHE A 151 -0.76 8.35 16.30
N LEU A 152 0.14 7.72 15.53
CA LEU A 152 1.41 8.31 15.14
C LEU A 152 1.29 9.01 13.80
N HIS A 153 2.14 10.02 13.59
CA HIS A 153 2.26 10.63 12.27
C HIS A 153 2.72 9.58 11.25
N TYR A 154 2.10 9.56 10.05
CA TYR A 154 2.34 8.53 9.03
C TYR A 154 3.78 8.48 8.50
N ASN A 155 4.57 9.52 8.75
CA ASN A 155 5.98 9.62 8.38
C ASN A 155 6.86 9.82 9.62
N GLY A 156 8.11 9.36 9.56
CA GLY A 156 9.12 9.60 10.59
C GLY A 156 8.99 8.74 11.85
N ILE A 157 8.21 7.66 11.81
CA ILE A 157 8.09 6.75 12.95
C ILE A 157 9.40 6.02 13.18
N SER A 158 10.09 6.31 14.29
CA SER A 158 11.32 5.64 14.69
C SER A 158 11.04 4.27 15.31
N GLU A 159 11.78 3.25 14.89
CA GLU A 159 11.73 1.91 15.51
C GLU A 159 12.16 1.95 16.98
N GLU A 160 12.97 2.92 17.38
CA GLU A 160 13.48 3.04 18.74
C GLU A 160 12.37 3.29 19.76
N ILE A 161 11.34 4.06 19.39
CA ILE A 161 10.18 4.32 20.26
C ILE A 161 9.55 2.99 20.72
N PHE A 162 9.44 2.05 19.79
CA PHE A 162 8.90 0.72 20.07
C PHE A 162 9.88 -0.15 20.86
N ARG A 163 11.19 -0.08 20.57
CA ARG A 163 12.20 -0.82 21.33
C ARG A 163 12.27 -0.34 22.78
N TYR A 164 12.23 0.96 23.04
CA TYR A 164 12.21 1.50 24.40
C TYR A 164 10.96 1.08 25.16
N ALA A 165 9.78 1.21 24.55
CA ALA A 165 8.53 0.73 25.16
C ALA A 165 8.60 -0.76 25.50
N SER A 166 9.23 -1.59 24.66
CA SER A 166 9.41 -3.02 24.91
C SER A 166 10.35 -3.32 26.07
N GLY A 167 11.44 -2.56 26.21
CA GLY A 167 12.47 -2.74 27.25
C GLY A 167 12.05 -2.25 28.62
N SER A 168 11.14 -1.27 28.70
CA SER A 168 10.55 -0.81 29.96
C SER A 168 9.41 -1.70 30.46
N LEU A 169 8.84 -2.57 29.61
CA LEU A 169 7.71 -3.45 29.91
C LEU A 169 8.11 -4.90 30.29
N VAL A 170 9.35 -5.14 30.70
CA VAL A 170 9.93 -6.49 30.92
C VAL A 170 9.21 -7.36 31.96
N GLY A 171 8.17 -6.88 32.65
CA GLY A 171 7.25 -7.71 33.45
C GLY A 171 5.99 -8.21 32.75
N ARG A 172 5.56 -7.59 31.65
CA ARG A 172 4.31 -7.93 30.94
C ARG A 172 4.48 -7.56 29.47
N PHE A 173 4.86 -8.55 28.65
CA PHE A 173 4.49 -8.74 27.23
C PHE A 173 5.66 -9.36 26.43
N LYS A 174 5.51 -10.64 26.03
CA LYS A 174 6.26 -11.28 24.93
C LYS A 174 5.82 -10.72 23.56
N PHE A 175 5.72 -9.40 23.41
CA PHE A 175 5.05 -8.74 22.26
C PHE A 175 5.97 -8.63 21.04
N PHE A 176 7.27 -8.37 21.23
CA PHE A 176 8.18 -8.10 20.12
C PHE A 176 8.74 -9.34 19.43
N SER A 177 8.92 -10.46 20.13
CA SER A 177 9.29 -11.74 19.48
C SER A 177 8.20 -12.24 18.52
N THR A 178 6.95 -11.86 18.76
CA THR A 178 5.79 -12.21 17.92
C THR A 178 5.56 -11.21 16.78
N ILE A 179 5.93 -9.94 16.96
CA ILE A 179 5.86 -8.88 15.94
C ILE A 179 7.03 -8.92 14.94
N TYR A 180 8.21 -9.37 15.36
CA TYR A 180 9.31 -9.68 14.44
C TYR A 180 9.35 -11.15 14.01
N GLY A 181 8.42 -11.98 14.51
CA GLY A 181 8.14 -13.30 13.94
C GLY A 181 7.51 -13.18 12.53
N GLU A 182 7.68 -14.21 11.71
CA GLU A 182 7.39 -14.20 10.26
C GLU A 182 6.03 -13.59 9.86
N LYS A 183 5.00 -13.73 10.70
CA LYS A 183 3.63 -13.29 10.41
C LYS A 183 3.39 -11.77 10.46
N CYS A 184 4.13 -11.02 11.27
CA CYS A 184 3.91 -9.57 11.43
C CYS A 184 4.81 -8.72 10.51
N CYS A 185 5.97 -9.24 10.12
CA CYS A 185 6.81 -8.64 9.09
C CYS A 185 6.08 -8.47 7.76
N TRP A 186 5.09 -9.32 7.47
CA TRP A 186 4.27 -9.28 6.27
C TRP A 186 3.42 -8.01 6.14
N VAL A 187 2.71 -7.61 7.21
CA VAL A 187 1.89 -6.39 7.19
C VAL A 187 2.78 -5.18 6.92
N PHE A 188 3.86 -5.01 7.67
CA PHE A 188 4.72 -3.83 7.50
C PHE A 188 5.43 -3.79 6.14
N ARG A 189 5.83 -4.95 5.60
CA ARG A 189 6.57 -5.05 4.33
C ARG A 189 5.73 -4.71 3.10
N HIS A 190 4.42 -4.94 3.12
CA HIS A 190 3.54 -4.68 1.97
C HIS A 190 2.58 -3.51 2.19
N PHE A 191 2.18 -3.17 3.42
CA PHE A 191 1.31 -2.02 3.69
C PHE A 191 2.04 -0.69 3.66
N SER A 192 3.35 -0.65 3.91
CA SER A 192 4.17 0.55 3.68
C SER A 192 4.73 0.56 2.26
N ALA A 193 3.85 0.58 1.25
CA ALA A 193 4.23 0.68 -0.16
C ALA A 193 5.05 1.96 -0.48
N LYS A 194 5.04 2.96 0.41
CA LYS A 194 5.85 4.19 0.28
C LYS A 194 7.38 3.96 0.28
N LYS A 195 7.90 2.80 0.74
CA LYS A 195 9.37 2.56 0.80
C LYS A 195 9.93 1.61 -0.27
N ARG A 196 9.11 0.99 -1.12
CA ARG A 196 9.55 -0.11 -2.02
C ARG A 196 9.68 0.21 -3.51
N VAL A 197 9.59 1.47 -3.93
CA VAL A 197 9.83 1.83 -5.35
C VAL A 197 11.29 2.25 -5.63
N LYS A 198 12.14 2.43 -4.62
CA LYS A 198 13.55 2.87 -4.82
C LYS A 198 14.53 1.79 -5.31
N LYS A 199 14.11 0.60 -5.73
CA LYS A 199 15.06 -0.48 -6.06
C LYS A 199 14.83 -1.29 -7.34
N LEU A 200 13.97 -0.84 -8.26
CA LEU A 200 13.98 -1.38 -9.61
C LEU A 200 14.16 -0.26 -10.63
N ASN A 201 15.12 -0.47 -11.53
CA ASN A 201 15.52 0.32 -12.70
C ASN A 201 16.45 1.51 -12.46
N ILE A 202 17.66 1.20 -12.00
CA ILE A 202 18.87 1.88 -12.50
C ILE A 202 19.62 0.81 -13.32
N PHE A 203 20.09 1.20 -14.51
CA PHE A 203 20.75 0.41 -15.57
C PHE A 203 19.82 -0.22 -16.61
N HIS A 204 19.56 0.50 -17.70
CA HIS A 204 20.08 0.19 -19.05
C HIS A 204 19.50 1.17 -20.08
N HIS A 205 20.27 2.19 -20.48
CA HIS A 205 20.63 2.36 -21.89
C HIS A 205 21.77 3.36 -22.03
N ASN A 206 22.87 2.84 -22.55
CA ASN A 206 24.03 3.58 -23.02
C ASN A 206 23.65 4.38 -24.27
N SER A 207 24.21 5.59 -24.31
CA SER A 207 24.81 6.26 -25.45
C SER A 207 24.72 5.56 -26.81
N GLN A 208 24.03 6.19 -27.75
CA GLN A 208 24.62 6.64 -29.02
C GLN A 208 24.08 8.02 -29.35
#